data_AF-A0A348XJ02-F1
#
_entry.id   AF-A0A348XJ02-F1
#
_cell.length_a   1.000
_cell.length_b   1.000
_cell.length_c   1.000
_cell.angle_alpha   90.00
_cell.angle_beta   90.00
_cell.angle_gamma   90.00
#
_symmetry.space_group_name_H-M   'P 1'
#
loop_
_entity.id
_entity.type
_entity.pdbx_description
1 polymer ?
#
loop_
_entity_poly.entity_id
_entity_poly.type
_entity_poly.pdbx_seq_one_letter_code
_entity_poly.pdbx_strand_id
1 'polypeptide(L)'
;MVKRVEDTEFEALCRDLFDKGSKNIEALYNGEYYVQEEDPAHPDAIGVSQGEYIAQVIEQFWANQLGRGRLHNQDHIQSALNALWKHNFVTDVAAFRETFRKGRFYACDGDAGLIMCSWPNGGIRDDFMNHSQHDYFNECMSGFEYQAAAQMIAEGTPKLITQGLAITRAIHDRYAPKKRNPYNEFECSDHYARAMASHARCSGPIPWLCRSNKSPSAL
;
A
#
# COMPACT_ATOMS: atom_id res chain seq x y z
N MET A 1 -23.85 4.43 1.03
CA MET A 1 -24.50 5.60 1.64
C MET A 1 -25.79 5.93 0.91
N VAL A 2 -25.74 6.11 -0.41
CA VAL A 2 -26.92 6.32 -1.30
C VAL A 2 -28.09 5.37 -1.02
N LYS A 3 -27.83 4.05 -0.97
CA LYS A 3 -28.84 3.05 -0.58
C LYS A 3 -29.51 3.28 0.77
N ARG A 4 -28.81 3.88 1.73
CA ARG A 4 -29.31 4.12 3.10
C ARG A 4 -30.22 5.34 3.17
N VAL A 5 -30.02 6.29 2.27
CA VAL A 5 -30.81 7.54 2.13
C VAL A 5 -31.79 7.48 0.97
N GLU A 6 -31.90 6.32 0.29
CA GLU A 6 -32.86 6.03 -0.78
C GLU A 6 -32.73 6.95 -2.02
N ASP A 7 -31.54 7.51 -2.24
CA ASP A 7 -31.22 8.32 -3.42
C ASP A 7 -30.84 7.41 -4.61
N THR A 8 -31.84 7.09 -5.43
CA THR A 8 -31.71 6.15 -6.56
C THR A 8 -30.99 6.76 -7.77
N GLU A 9 -31.14 8.06 -8.00
CA GLU A 9 -30.46 8.79 -9.08
C GLU A 9 -28.95 8.81 -8.82
N PHE A 10 -28.55 9.19 -7.61
CA PHE A 10 -27.14 9.22 -7.24
C PHE A 10 -26.55 7.81 -7.09
N GLU A 11 -27.35 6.80 -6.71
CA GLU A 11 -26.91 5.40 -6.77
C GLU A 11 -26.52 4.99 -8.19
N ALA A 12 -27.35 5.30 -9.20
CA ALA A 12 -27.08 4.96 -10.58
C ALA A 12 -25.78 5.63 -11.07
N LEU A 13 -25.59 6.91 -10.75
CA LEU A 13 -24.35 7.63 -11.06
C LEU A 13 -23.12 6.97 -10.39
N CYS A 14 -23.20 6.68 -9.08
CA CYS A 14 -22.10 6.04 -8.35
C CYS A 14 -21.73 4.68 -8.94
N ARG A 15 -22.72 3.89 -9.39
CA ARG A 15 -22.51 2.58 -10.01
C ARG A 15 -21.83 2.70 -11.37
N ASP A 16 -22.32 3.60 -12.23
CA ASP A 16 -21.71 3.84 -13.54
C ASP A 16 -20.26 4.32 -13.43
N LEU A 17 -19.96 5.23 -12.49
CA LEU A 17 -18.60 5.67 -12.21
C LEU A 17 -17.71 4.54 -11.67
N PHE A 18 -18.24 3.71 -10.78
CA PHE A 18 -17.53 2.54 -10.28
C PHE A 18 -17.19 1.54 -11.40
N ASP A 19 -18.15 1.21 -12.27
CA ASP A 19 -17.95 0.24 -13.34
C ASP A 19 -16.93 0.74 -14.38
N LYS A 20 -16.94 2.05 -14.69
CA LYS A 20 -15.94 2.69 -15.55
C LYS A 20 -14.56 2.70 -14.88
N GLY A 21 -14.49 3.13 -13.62
CA GLY A 21 -13.24 3.20 -12.87
C GLY A 21 -12.59 1.83 -12.69
N SER A 22 -13.38 0.80 -12.35
CA SER A 22 -12.89 -0.56 -12.17
C SER A 22 -12.28 -1.12 -13.45
N LYS A 23 -12.93 -0.91 -14.60
CA LYS A 23 -12.39 -1.31 -15.91
C LYS A 23 -11.09 -0.59 -16.25
N ASN A 24 -11.01 0.71 -15.98
CA ASN A 24 -9.81 1.50 -16.29
C ASN A 24 -8.63 1.08 -15.40
N ILE A 25 -8.85 0.83 -14.10
CA ILE A 25 -7.80 0.33 -13.20
C ILE A 25 -7.32 -1.04 -13.64
N GLU A 26 -8.22 -1.96 -14.01
CA GLU A 26 -7.83 -3.28 -14.51
C GLU A 26 -7.01 -3.23 -15.80
N ALA A 27 -7.23 -2.22 -16.65
CA ALA A 27 -6.42 -2.02 -17.86
C ALA A 27 -4.96 -1.63 -17.55
N LEU A 28 -4.68 -1.14 -16.33
CA LEU A 28 -3.33 -0.79 -15.88
C LEU A 28 -2.54 -2.00 -15.34
N TYR A 29 -3.13 -3.18 -15.26
CA TYR A 29 -2.44 -4.38 -14.83
C TYR A 29 -1.51 -4.89 -15.93
N ASN A 30 -0.20 -4.92 -15.67
CA ASN A 30 0.81 -5.29 -16.67
C ASN A 30 1.11 -6.80 -16.74
N GLY A 31 0.40 -7.62 -15.96
CA GLY A 31 0.65 -9.05 -15.82
C GLY A 31 1.32 -9.46 -14.49
N GLU A 32 1.96 -8.52 -13.79
CA GLU A 32 2.56 -8.73 -12.46
C GLU A 32 2.02 -7.73 -11.41
N TYR A 33 1.91 -6.44 -11.76
CA TYR A 33 1.47 -5.35 -10.89
C TYR A 33 0.75 -4.24 -11.69
N TYR A 34 0.17 -3.24 -11.01
CA TYR A 34 -0.52 -2.11 -11.66
C TYR A 34 0.44 -0.95 -11.90
N VAL A 35 0.47 -0.42 -13.14
CA VAL A 35 1.29 0.73 -13.53
C VAL A 35 0.48 2.02 -13.58
N GLN A 36 1.15 3.16 -13.73
CA GLN A 36 0.50 4.44 -14.00
C GLN A 36 0.60 4.78 -15.48
N GLU A 37 -0.55 5.04 -16.11
CA GLU A 37 -0.60 5.72 -17.41
C GLU A 37 -0.47 7.24 -17.18
N GLU A 38 0.57 7.84 -17.72
CA GLU A 38 0.80 9.29 -17.63
C GLU A 38 -0.01 10.03 -18.70
N ASP A 39 -0.55 11.20 -18.36
CA ASP A 39 -1.34 12.00 -19.29
C ASP A 39 -0.42 12.72 -20.31
N PRO A 40 -0.52 12.41 -21.62
CA PRO A 40 0.29 13.06 -22.64
C PRO A 40 0.04 14.58 -22.76
N ALA A 41 -1.12 15.07 -22.31
CA ALA A 41 -1.43 16.50 -22.30
C ALA A 41 -0.71 17.26 -21.18
N HIS A 42 -0.17 16.54 -20.18
CA HIS A 42 0.53 17.10 -19.03
C HIS A 42 1.91 16.44 -18.86
N PRO A 43 2.84 16.59 -19.83
CA PRO A 43 4.13 15.91 -19.82
C PRO A 43 5.02 16.28 -18.63
N ASP A 44 4.82 17.48 -18.06
CA ASP A 44 5.55 17.97 -16.88
C ASP A 44 4.98 17.44 -15.55
N ALA A 45 3.81 16.79 -15.57
CA ALA A 45 3.24 16.13 -14.41
C ALA A 45 3.92 14.78 -14.19
N ILE A 46 4.50 14.59 -13.01
CA ILE A 46 5.29 13.40 -12.72
C ILE A 46 4.39 12.32 -12.14
N GLY A 47 4.39 11.17 -12.80
CA GLY A 47 3.89 9.92 -12.26
C GLY A 47 5.03 8.98 -11.90
N VAL A 48 4.68 7.81 -11.39
CA VAL A 48 5.62 6.68 -11.29
C VAL A 48 5.78 5.94 -12.64
N SER A 49 4.96 6.29 -13.64
CA SER A 49 4.92 5.62 -14.95
C SER A 49 4.85 4.09 -14.80
N GLN A 50 5.82 3.35 -15.35
CA GLN A 50 5.92 1.89 -15.27
C GLN A 50 6.42 1.35 -13.91
N GLY A 51 6.64 2.25 -12.94
CA GLY A 51 7.11 1.92 -11.61
C GLY A 51 6.05 1.20 -10.78
N GLU A 52 6.51 0.29 -9.93
CA GLU A 52 5.69 -0.36 -8.93
C GLU A 52 5.58 0.53 -7.69
N TYR A 53 4.42 1.15 -7.51
CA TYR A 53 4.14 2.01 -6.37
C TYR A 53 3.49 1.25 -5.21
N ILE A 54 3.93 1.54 -3.98
CA ILE A 54 3.44 0.87 -2.76
C ILE A 54 1.92 0.94 -2.57
N ALA A 55 1.29 2.02 -3.04
CA ALA A 55 -0.14 2.28 -2.88
C ALA A 55 -0.98 1.88 -4.12
N GLN A 56 -0.45 1.03 -5.00
CA GLN A 56 -1.13 0.59 -6.24
C GLN A 56 -2.50 -0.10 -6.03
N VAL A 57 -2.81 -0.56 -4.81
CA VAL A 57 -4.09 -1.21 -4.44
C VAL A 57 -4.73 -0.59 -3.18
N ILE A 58 -4.55 0.72 -2.98
CA ILE A 58 -5.04 1.45 -1.80
C ILE A 58 -6.58 1.51 -1.73
N GLU A 59 -7.24 1.48 -2.88
CA GLU A 59 -8.69 1.43 -3.00
C GLU A 59 -9.24 0.12 -2.43
N GLN A 60 -8.61 -1.02 -2.70
CA GLN A 60 -9.00 -2.29 -2.10
C GLN A 60 -8.76 -2.29 -0.57
N PHE A 61 -7.69 -1.65 -0.10
CA PHE A 61 -7.46 -1.45 1.33
C PHE A 61 -8.65 -0.74 1.99
N TRP A 62 -9.09 0.40 1.44
CA TRP A 62 -10.26 1.11 1.97
C TRP A 62 -11.56 0.33 1.84
N ALA A 63 -11.76 -0.40 0.74
CA ALA A 63 -12.92 -1.26 0.57
C ALA A 63 -13.01 -2.33 1.66
N ASN A 64 -11.87 -2.91 2.05
CA ASN A 64 -11.78 -3.86 3.15
C ASN A 64 -12.16 -3.20 4.49
N GLN A 65 -11.64 -2.00 4.78
CA GLN A 65 -11.97 -1.26 6.01
C GLN A 65 -13.47 -0.92 6.09
N LEU A 66 -14.11 -0.67 4.96
CA LEU A 66 -15.51 -0.27 4.87
C LEU A 66 -16.48 -1.45 4.64
N GLY A 67 -15.98 -2.70 4.61
CA GLY A 67 -16.78 -3.88 4.34
C GLY A 67 -17.47 -3.87 2.97
N ARG A 68 -16.82 -3.27 1.96
CA ARG A 68 -17.35 -3.13 0.59
C ARG A 68 -17.05 -4.31 -0.33
N GLY A 69 -16.28 -5.29 0.14
CA GLY A 69 -15.91 -6.46 -0.63
C GLY A 69 -14.83 -6.17 -1.66
N ARG A 70 -14.78 -7.00 -2.70
CA ARG A 70 -13.76 -6.96 -3.74
C ARG A 70 -14.09 -5.91 -4.81
N LEU A 71 -13.13 -5.05 -5.14
CA LEU A 71 -13.26 -4.03 -6.18
C LEU A 71 -12.67 -4.45 -7.53
N HIS A 72 -11.62 -5.28 -7.48
CA HIS A 72 -10.73 -5.62 -8.60
C HIS A 72 -10.48 -7.13 -8.65
N ASN A 73 -9.78 -7.61 -9.68
CA ASN A 73 -9.47 -9.04 -9.78
C ASN A 73 -8.57 -9.46 -8.60
N GLN A 74 -9.00 -10.51 -7.88
CA GLN A 74 -8.27 -11.01 -6.72
C GLN A 74 -6.88 -11.52 -7.08
N ASP A 75 -6.73 -12.23 -8.20
CA ASP A 75 -5.45 -12.79 -8.62
C ASP A 75 -4.47 -11.68 -9.00
N HIS A 76 -4.96 -10.61 -9.64
CA HIS A 76 -4.16 -9.42 -9.97
C HIS A 76 -3.69 -8.70 -8.70
N ILE A 77 -4.58 -8.46 -7.73
CA ILE A 77 -4.21 -7.86 -6.44
C ILE A 77 -3.18 -8.71 -5.70
N GLN A 78 -3.39 -10.03 -5.63
CA GLN A 78 -2.46 -10.92 -4.96
C GLN A 78 -1.11 -10.96 -5.66
N SER A 79 -1.09 -10.96 -7.00
CA SER A 79 0.14 -10.84 -7.79
C SER A 79 0.86 -9.52 -7.48
N ALA A 80 0.15 -8.39 -7.55
CA ALA A 80 0.69 -7.07 -7.28
C ALA A 80 1.31 -6.95 -5.88
N LEU A 81 0.65 -7.48 -4.85
CA LEU A 81 1.21 -7.49 -3.49
C LEU A 81 2.43 -8.40 -3.35
N ASN A 82 2.47 -9.51 -4.10
CA ASN A 82 3.64 -10.38 -4.13
C ASN A 82 4.82 -9.71 -4.86
N ALA A 83 4.54 -8.98 -5.94
CA ALA A 83 5.51 -8.17 -6.66
C ALA A 83 6.08 -7.07 -5.75
N LEU A 84 5.20 -6.40 -4.98
CA LEU A 84 5.60 -5.37 -4.04
C LEU A 84 6.57 -5.90 -2.98
N TRP A 85 6.31 -7.10 -2.46
CA TRP A 85 7.28 -7.76 -1.58
C TRP A 85 8.59 -8.09 -2.29
N LYS A 86 8.53 -8.59 -3.53
CA LYS A 86 9.71 -9.04 -4.29
C LYS A 86 10.62 -7.87 -4.67
N HIS A 87 10.05 -6.74 -5.09
CA HIS A 87 10.77 -5.64 -5.71
C HIS A 87 11.02 -4.47 -4.75
N ASN A 88 10.14 -4.24 -3.77
CA ASN A 88 10.26 -3.06 -2.89
C ASN A 88 10.71 -3.39 -1.45
N PHE A 89 10.60 -4.65 -0.99
CA PHE A 89 11.02 -5.00 0.37
C PHE A 89 12.51 -5.29 0.43
N VAL A 90 13.22 -4.58 1.31
CA VAL A 90 14.65 -4.77 1.54
C VAL A 90 14.92 -5.11 3.00
N THR A 91 15.80 -6.09 3.23
CA THR A 91 16.23 -6.48 4.59
C THR A 91 17.25 -5.50 5.17
N ASP A 92 17.94 -4.77 4.30
CA ASP A 92 18.81 -3.65 4.66
C ASP A 92 18.67 -2.55 3.61
N VAL A 93 18.16 -1.40 4.04
CA VAL A 93 18.00 -0.20 3.19
C VAL A 93 19.34 0.36 2.69
N ALA A 94 20.48 0.02 3.30
CA ALA A 94 21.80 0.47 2.86
C ALA A 94 22.07 0.08 1.41
N ALA A 95 21.74 -1.15 1.01
CA ALA A 95 21.93 -1.62 -0.36
C ALA A 95 21.11 -0.80 -1.38
N PHE A 96 19.90 -0.38 -1.00
CA PHE A 96 19.07 0.46 -1.85
C PHE A 96 19.63 1.89 -1.99
N ARG A 97 20.22 2.42 -0.91
CA ARG A 97 20.80 3.78 -0.88
C ARG A 97 22.02 3.96 -1.75
N GLU A 98 22.80 2.90 -1.99
CA GLU A 98 23.95 2.99 -2.89
C GLU A 98 23.51 3.44 -4.29
N THR A 99 22.31 3.01 -4.69
CA THR A 99 21.68 3.33 -5.98
C THR A 99 20.85 4.63 -5.91
N PHE A 100 20.05 4.83 -4.85
CA PHE A 100 19.16 5.99 -4.70
C PHE A 100 19.60 6.91 -3.54
N ARG A 101 20.48 7.86 -3.85
CA ARG A 101 21.15 8.72 -2.85
C ARG A 101 20.41 10.01 -2.48
N LYS A 102 19.47 10.47 -3.31
CA LYS A 102 18.69 11.70 -3.06
C LYS A 102 17.45 11.38 -2.23
N GLY A 103 16.97 12.28 -1.38
CA GLY A 103 15.78 12.08 -0.56
C GLY A 103 16.05 12.03 0.95
N ARG A 104 15.00 11.89 1.76
CA ARG A 104 15.12 11.87 3.23
C ARG A 104 15.17 10.44 3.74
N PHE A 105 15.95 10.21 4.79
CA PHE A 105 16.17 8.86 5.32
C PHE A 105 15.36 8.64 6.60
N TYR A 106 14.27 7.87 6.49
CA TYR A 106 13.45 7.45 7.65
C TYR A 106 13.81 6.08 8.21
N ALA A 107 14.61 5.30 7.49
CA ALA A 107 15.31 4.13 8.00
C ALA A 107 16.80 4.48 8.18
N CYS A 108 17.63 3.64 8.81
CA CYS A 108 19.10 3.74 8.78
C CYS A 108 19.72 2.42 8.28
N ASP A 109 21.04 2.41 8.07
CA ASP A 109 21.74 1.19 7.64
C ASP A 109 21.51 0.03 8.63
N GLY A 110 21.27 -1.17 8.09
CA GLY A 110 20.86 -2.34 8.88
C GLY A 110 19.39 -2.38 9.27
N ASP A 111 18.58 -1.40 8.84
CA ASP A 111 17.13 -1.46 8.99
C ASP A 111 16.45 -2.05 7.75
N ALA A 112 15.46 -2.91 7.98
CA ALA A 112 14.57 -3.38 6.94
C ALA A 112 13.45 -2.37 6.66
N GLY A 113 12.97 -2.32 5.43
CA GLY A 113 11.90 -1.40 5.02
C GLY A 113 11.27 -1.79 3.70
N LEU A 114 10.07 -1.28 3.46
CA LEU A 114 9.40 -1.36 2.17
C LEU A 114 9.48 0.00 1.49
N ILE A 115 10.13 0.03 0.32
CA ILE A 115 10.39 1.26 -0.43
C ILE A 115 9.12 1.73 -1.16
N MET A 116 8.92 3.05 -1.23
CA MET A 116 7.73 3.66 -1.86
C MET A 116 7.54 3.27 -3.33
N CYS A 117 8.60 3.28 -4.14
CA CYS A 117 8.50 2.87 -5.54
C CYS A 117 9.79 2.21 -6.06
N SER A 118 9.63 1.22 -6.95
CA SER A 118 10.73 0.59 -7.67
C SER A 118 10.39 0.45 -9.16
N TRP A 119 11.40 0.28 -10.03
CA TRP A 119 11.21 0.12 -11.49
C TRP A 119 11.87 -1.18 -11.96
N PRO A 120 11.32 -2.35 -11.61
CA PRO A 120 11.95 -3.64 -11.91
C PRO A 120 12.05 -3.92 -13.41
N ASN A 121 11.14 -3.35 -14.21
CA ASN A 121 11.10 -3.47 -15.66
C ASN A 121 11.69 -2.25 -16.41
N GLY A 122 12.34 -1.34 -15.69
CA GLY A 122 12.79 -0.06 -16.24
C GLY A 122 11.63 0.92 -16.46
N GLY A 123 11.78 1.82 -17.44
CA GLY A 123 10.76 2.85 -17.74
C GLY A 123 10.86 4.11 -16.86
N ILE A 124 11.99 4.30 -16.17
CA ILE A 124 12.32 5.57 -15.52
C ILE A 124 12.55 6.61 -16.62
N ARG A 125 11.85 7.74 -16.56
CA ARG A 125 12.07 8.86 -17.49
C ARG A 125 13.44 9.51 -17.24
N ASP A 126 14.06 10.04 -18.28
CA ASP A 126 15.38 10.69 -18.16
C ASP A 126 15.36 11.94 -17.26
N ASP A 127 14.23 12.65 -17.21
CA ASP A 127 14.01 13.84 -16.39
C ASP A 127 13.58 13.52 -14.94
N PHE A 128 13.29 12.25 -14.65
CA PHE A 128 12.71 11.80 -13.38
C PHE A 128 13.55 12.23 -12.16
N MET A 129 14.87 12.17 -12.29
CA MET A 129 15.85 12.53 -11.26
C MET A 129 15.94 14.04 -10.96
N ASN A 130 15.33 14.89 -11.79
CA ASN A 130 15.39 16.35 -11.67
C ASN A 130 14.24 16.93 -10.85
N HIS A 131 13.27 16.11 -10.47
CA HIS A 131 12.08 16.57 -9.78
C HIS A 131 12.09 16.20 -8.29
N SER A 132 11.51 17.08 -7.46
CA SER A 132 11.46 16.88 -6.01
C SER A 132 10.61 15.67 -5.58
N GLN A 133 9.70 15.20 -6.44
CA GLN A 133 8.88 14.01 -6.19
C GLN A 133 9.73 12.74 -6.12
N HIS A 134 10.86 12.69 -6.84
CA HIS A 134 11.79 11.57 -6.81
C HIS A 134 12.30 11.29 -5.38
N ASP A 135 12.50 12.34 -4.59
CA ASP A 135 13.00 12.25 -3.23
C ASP A 135 12.06 11.49 -2.27
N TYR A 136 10.79 11.29 -2.64
CA TYR A 136 9.83 10.50 -1.85
C TYR A 136 9.86 9.02 -2.20
N PHE A 137 10.25 8.65 -3.43
CA PHE A 137 10.12 7.29 -3.91
C PHE A 137 11.13 6.32 -3.30
N ASN A 138 12.21 6.83 -2.70
CA ASN A 138 13.17 6.03 -1.97
C ASN A 138 12.97 6.04 -0.45
N GLU A 139 11.92 6.70 0.05
CA GLU A 139 11.66 6.80 1.49
C GLU A 139 10.99 5.51 2.03
N CYS A 140 11.21 5.21 3.30
CA CYS A 140 10.45 4.18 4.02
C CYS A 140 9.42 4.87 4.92
N MET A 141 8.20 5.06 4.40
CA MET A 141 7.13 5.78 5.07
C MET A 141 6.19 4.82 5.82
N SER A 142 6.24 4.81 7.16
CA SER A 142 5.60 3.76 7.96
C SER A 142 4.08 3.65 7.74
N GLY A 143 3.39 4.76 7.44
CA GLY A 143 1.98 4.75 7.10
C GLY A 143 1.64 3.97 5.83
N PHE A 144 2.42 4.13 4.77
CA PHE A 144 2.25 3.37 3.53
C PHE A 144 2.65 1.90 3.72
N GLU A 145 3.72 1.66 4.47
CA GLU A 145 4.16 0.29 4.78
C GLU A 145 3.10 -0.47 5.60
N TYR A 146 2.46 0.20 6.57
CA TYR A 146 1.34 -0.38 7.30
C TYR A 146 0.09 -0.60 6.45
N GLN A 147 -0.21 0.32 5.52
CA GLN A 147 -1.31 0.15 4.58
C GLN A 147 -1.08 -1.08 3.68
N ALA A 148 0.12 -1.23 3.10
CA ALA A 148 0.49 -2.39 2.31
C ALA A 148 0.44 -3.69 3.14
N ALA A 149 1.01 -3.67 4.35
CA ALA A 149 1.00 -4.82 5.26
C ALA A 149 -0.42 -5.25 5.64
N ALA A 150 -1.31 -4.29 5.95
CA ALA A 150 -2.70 -4.56 6.26
C ALA A 150 -3.42 -5.21 5.07
N GLN A 151 -3.15 -4.72 3.85
CA GLN A 151 -3.74 -5.28 2.64
C GLN A 151 -3.22 -6.70 2.36
N MET A 152 -1.93 -6.96 2.53
CA MET A 152 -1.36 -8.32 2.44
C MET A 152 -2.01 -9.29 3.43
N ILE A 153 -2.19 -8.87 4.69
CA ILE A 153 -2.87 -9.67 5.72
C ILE A 153 -4.34 -9.92 5.34
N ALA A 154 -5.02 -8.91 4.79
CA ALA A 154 -6.43 -9.00 4.40
C ALA A 154 -6.69 -9.98 3.23
N GLU A 155 -5.72 -10.17 2.32
CA GLU A 155 -5.82 -11.16 1.25
C GLU A 155 -5.82 -12.61 1.76
N GLY A 156 -5.32 -12.85 2.98
CA GLY A 156 -5.53 -14.10 3.70
C GLY A 156 -4.75 -15.33 3.20
N THR A 157 -3.94 -15.21 2.15
CA THR A 157 -3.08 -16.32 1.72
C THR A 157 -1.90 -16.48 2.71
N PRO A 158 -1.44 -17.71 3.02
CA PRO A 158 -0.35 -17.91 3.99
C PRO A 158 0.90 -17.09 3.68
N LYS A 159 1.25 -16.98 2.39
CA LYS A 159 2.40 -16.20 1.92
C LYS A 159 2.24 -14.70 2.20
N LEU A 160 1.11 -14.11 1.79
CA LEU A 160 0.86 -12.68 1.99
C LEU A 160 0.71 -12.33 3.48
N ILE A 161 0.12 -13.21 4.28
CA ILE A 161 0.07 -13.05 5.74
C ILE A 161 1.49 -12.95 6.32
N THR A 162 2.39 -13.87 5.96
CA THR A 162 3.78 -13.82 6.44
C THR A 162 4.49 -12.54 5.99
N GLN A 163 4.30 -12.12 4.74
CA GLN A 163 4.91 -10.91 4.19
C GLN A 163 4.41 -9.65 4.91
N GLY A 164 3.09 -9.52 5.12
CA GLY A 164 2.52 -8.38 5.85
C GLY A 164 2.95 -8.32 7.32
N LEU A 165 3.07 -9.48 7.99
CA LEU A 165 3.62 -9.56 9.35
C LEU A 165 5.12 -9.22 9.39
N ALA A 166 5.89 -9.59 8.36
CA ALA A 166 7.31 -9.26 8.28
C ALA A 166 7.54 -7.75 8.07
N ILE A 167 6.76 -7.10 7.20
CA ILE A 167 6.79 -5.62 7.04
C ILE A 167 6.43 -4.93 8.36
N THR A 168 5.35 -5.40 9.00
CA THR A 168 4.94 -4.93 10.33
C THR A 168 6.10 -5.03 11.33
N ARG A 169 6.78 -6.18 11.35
CA ARG A 169 7.90 -6.42 12.25
C ARG A 169 9.09 -5.51 11.92
N ALA A 170 9.41 -5.30 10.65
CA ALA A 170 10.48 -4.40 10.21
C ALA A 170 10.28 -2.98 10.74
N ILE A 171 9.05 -2.47 10.72
CA ILE A 171 8.72 -1.14 11.30
C ILE A 171 8.95 -1.16 12.81
N HIS A 172 8.42 -2.15 13.54
CA HIS A 172 8.65 -2.26 14.98
C HIS A 172 10.13 -2.39 15.36
N ASP A 173 10.93 -3.12 14.56
CA ASP A 173 12.36 -3.27 14.79
C ASP A 173 13.14 -1.98 14.51
N ARG A 174 12.71 -1.18 13.53
CA ARG A 174 13.26 0.17 13.29
C ARG A 174 13.05 1.09 14.48
N TYR A 175 11.88 1.00 15.12
CA TYR A 175 11.52 1.83 16.26
C TYR A 175 11.68 1.13 17.62
N ALA A 176 12.47 0.05 17.66
CA ALA A 176 12.76 -0.64 18.92
C ALA A 176 13.41 0.32 19.92
N PRO A 177 13.11 0.23 21.24
CA PRO A 177 13.60 1.18 22.25
C PRO A 177 15.12 1.34 22.31
N LYS A 178 15.87 0.32 21.86
CA LYS A 178 17.34 0.35 21.78
C LYS A 178 17.87 1.20 20.62
N LYS A 179 17.07 1.38 19.57
CA LYS A 179 17.43 2.12 18.37
C LYS A 179 16.81 3.53 18.36
N ARG A 180 15.49 3.63 18.58
CA ARG A 180 14.70 4.87 18.45
C ARG A 180 13.53 4.90 19.42
N ASN A 181 12.81 6.02 19.47
CA ASN A 181 11.57 6.14 20.24
C ASN A 181 10.46 5.28 19.59
N PRO A 182 9.89 4.29 20.30
CA PRO A 182 8.81 3.44 19.78
C PRO A 182 7.53 4.17 19.39
N TYR A 183 7.32 5.39 19.90
CA TYR A 183 6.14 6.21 19.65
C TYR A 183 6.39 7.34 18.65
N ASN A 184 7.52 7.30 17.95
CA ASN A 184 7.90 8.30 16.98
C ASN A 184 8.30 7.63 15.66
N GLU A 185 7.30 7.03 15.00
CA GLU A 185 7.51 6.55 13.64
C GLU A 185 7.62 7.75 12.68
N PHE A 186 8.83 7.98 12.17
CA PHE A 186 9.14 9.09 11.29
C PHE A 186 8.54 8.88 9.91
N GLU A 187 7.87 9.92 9.43
CA GLU A 187 7.36 10.00 8.08
C GLU A 187 7.08 11.47 7.76
N CYS A 188 7.81 12.09 6.82
CA CYS A 188 7.81 13.54 6.59
C CYS A 188 8.26 14.42 7.79
N SER A 189 7.96 14.02 9.03
CA SER A 189 8.19 14.70 10.30
C SER A 189 8.11 13.70 11.47
N ASP A 190 8.41 14.17 12.69
CA ASP A 190 8.21 13.44 13.94
C ASP A 190 6.72 13.32 14.30
N HIS A 191 6.36 12.26 15.05
CA HIS A 191 5.04 11.94 15.58
C HIS A 191 3.94 11.97 14.50
N TYR A 192 4.27 11.43 13.33
CA TYR A 192 3.41 11.60 12.16
C TYR A 192 2.17 10.70 12.22
N ALA A 193 1.01 11.28 11.98
CA ALA A 193 -0.27 10.60 12.16
C ALA A 193 -0.49 9.41 11.21
N ARG A 194 0.22 9.34 10.07
CA ARG A 194 -0.01 8.30 9.06
C ARG A 194 0.37 6.90 9.57
N ALA A 195 1.29 6.80 10.53
CA ALA A 195 1.61 5.58 11.27
C ALA A 195 0.38 4.94 11.97
N MET A 196 -0.69 5.71 12.21
CA MET A 196 -1.95 5.18 12.76
C MET A 196 -2.64 4.18 11.82
N ALA A 197 -2.26 4.11 10.53
CA ALA A 197 -2.65 3.05 9.61
C ALA A 197 -2.31 1.63 10.14
N SER A 198 -1.38 1.54 11.09
CA SER A 198 -1.09 0.35 11.91
C SER A 198 -2.34 -0.39 12.43
N HIS A 199 -3.39 0.34 12.79
CA HIS A 199 -4.62 -0.23 13.36
C HIS A 199 -5.45 -0.99 12.33
N ALA A 200 -5.31 -0.66 11.04
CA ALA A 200 -6.05 -1.28 9.96
C ALA A 200 -5.68 -2.76 9.73
N ARG A 201 -4.58 -3.23 10.32
CA ARG A 201 -4.19 -4.65 10.33
C ARG A 201 -5.12 -5.51 11.19
N CYS A 202 -5.74 -4.92 12.21
CA CYS A 202 -6.64 -5.63 13.13
C CYS A 202 -8.08 -5.75 12.59
N SER A 203 -8.44 -4.95 11.59
CA SER A 203 -9.80 -4.85 11.03
C SER A 203 -10.00 -5.65 9.75
N GLY A 204 -8.97 -6.35 9.26
CA GLY A 204 -9.12 -7.30 8.16
C GLY A 204 -10.19 -8.37 8.50
N PRO A 205 -10.81 -9.00 7.50
CA PRO A 205 -11.78 -10.09 7.70
C PRO A 205 -11.06 -11.37 8.16
N ILE A 206 -10.29 -11.29 9.24
CA ILE A 206 -9.83 -12.42 10.01
C ILE A 206 -11.04 -12.82 10.87
N PRO A 207 -11.70 -13.96 10.60
CA PRO A 207 -12.93 -14.35 11.30
C PRO A 207 -12.73 -14.64 12.81
N TRP A 208 -11.52 -14.47 13.33
CA TRP A 208 -11.07 -15.08 14.58
C TRP A 208 -11.03 -14.18 15.81
N LEU A 209 -11.27 -12.86 15.73
CA LEU A 209 -11.14 -12.00 16.93
C LEU A 209 -12.34 -11.16 17.33
N CYS A 210 -13.41 -11.07 16.54
CA CYS A 210 -14.52 -10.17 16.89
C CYS A 210 -15.93 -10.71 16.57
N ARG A 211 -16.15 -12.02 16.76
CA ARG A 211 -17.50 -12.52 17.06
C ARG A 211 -17.53 -12.91 18.52
N SER A 212 -18.15 -12.06 19.36
CA SER A 212 -18.57 -12.51 20.68
C SER A 212 -19.41 -13.77 20.49
N ASN A 213 -18.99 -14.89 21.08
CA ASN A 213 -19.79 -16.11 21.17
C ASN A 213 -21.16 -15.78 21.77
N LYS A 214 -22.16 -15.55 20.93
CA LYS A 214 -23.55 -15.79 21.29
C LYS A 214 -23.90 -17.14 20.67
N SER A 215 -23.77 -18.18 21.49
CA SER A 215 -24.39 -19.48 21.25
C SER A 215 -25.88 -19.27 20.93
N PRO A 216 -26.44 -19.86 19.88
CA PRO A 216 -27.89 -19.95 19.75
C PRO A 216 -28.39 -20.86 20.87
N SER A 217 -29.20 -20.32 21.77
CA SER A 217 -30.01 -21.12 22.67
C SER A 217 -30.90 -22.04 21.83
N ALA A 218 -30.79 -23.34 22.06
CA ALA A 218 -31.69 -24.33 21.51
C ALA A 218 -33.11 -24.09 22.02
N LEU A 219 -34.04 -23.89 21.08
CA LEU A 219 -35.45 -24.24 21.17
C LEU A 219 -35.86 -24.79 19.79
#